data_AF-R6LRF0-F1
#
_entry.id   AF-R6LRF0-F1
#
_cell.length_a   1.000
_cell.length_b   1.000
_cell.length_c   1.000
_cell.angle_alpha   90.00
_cell.angle_beta   90.00
_cell.angle_gamma   90.00
#
_symmetry.space_group_name_H-M   'P 1'
#
loop_
_entity.id
_entity.type
_entity.pdbx_description
1 polymer ?
#
loop_
_entity_poly.entity_id
_entity_poly.type
_entity_poly.pdbx_seq_one_letter_code
_entity_poly.pdbx_strand_id
1 'polypeptide(L)'
;MKSIDYNYIAIMINNFSGVPIRIYKDNKLAFYHSSVNLIKDPISIYQSDIFKLSDHIGYFFTAHFSYYGIVNSNEYKIVIGPTRQVADSTSELLELACQLDISKDDIENFIIAMQGINHISLEHLMQLLCFLNYILNNEKYSLQDILINNSLQEHFKESMNRNEAYKIFFNDFSEHDITIHNTYDMEKNLMNMIQKGIISLCQNCLKIHQYSILV
;
A
#
# COMPACT_ATOMS: atom_id res chain seq x y z
N MET A 1 -31.17 -4.72 -19.23
CA MET A 1 -30.20 -3.97 -18.40
C MET A 1 -29.24 -3.25 -19.34
N LYS A 2 -28.87 -1.99 -19.06
CA LYS A 2 -27.80 -1.32 -19.79
C LYS A 2 -26.48 -2.08 -19.55
N SER A 3 -25.69 -2.29 -20.59
CA SER A 3 -24.33 -2.80 -20.44
C SER A 3 -23.51 -1.83 -19.59
N ILE A 4 -22.79 -2.35 -18.60
CA ILE A 4 -21.89 -1.54 -17.77
C ILE A 4 -20.71 -1.08 -18.62
N ASP A 5 -20.42 0.22 -18.61
CA ASP A 5 -19.25 0.79 -19.27
C ASP A 5 -18.07 0.86 -18.28
N TYR A 6 -17.27 -0.20 -18.26
CA TYR A 6 -16.12 -0.32 -17.38
C TYR A 6 -15.03 0.72 -17.66
N ASN A 7 -14.87 1.16 -18.91
CA ASN A 7 -13.86 2.14 -19.28
C ASN A 7 -14.23 3.52 -18.73
N TYR A 8 -15.50 3.90 -18.85
CA TYR A 8 -15.99 5.14 -18.26
C TYR A 8 -15.86 5.12 -16.72
N ILE A 9 -16.22 4.00 -16.08
CA ILE A 9 -16.02 3.82 -14.63
C ILE A 9 -14.54 4.01 -14.26
N ALA A 10 -13.62 3.38 -14.99
CA ALA A 10 -12.18 3.52 -14.74
C ALA A 10 -11.69 4.97 -14.88
N ILE A 11 -12.14 5.69 -15.92
CA ILE A 11 -11.79 7.11 -16.11
C ILE A 11 -12.32 7.95 -14.96
N MET A 12 -13.58 7.74 -14.55
CA MET A 12 -14.20 8.50 -13.47
C MET A 12 -13.51 8.26 -12.13
N ILE A 13 -13.19 7.01 -11.79
CA ILE A 13 -12.49 6.70 -10.54
C ILE A 13 -11.07 7.28 -10.56
N ASN A 14 -10.34 7.19 -11.68
CA ASN A 14 -8.99 7.76 -11.77
C ASN A 14 -9.03 9.28 -11.62
N ASN A 15 -9.94 9.96 -12.31
CA ASN A 15 -10.10 11.42 -12.18
C ASN A 15 -10.46 11.84 -10.75
N PHE A 16 -11.20 11.01 -10.02
CA PHE A 16 -11.58 11.28 -8.63
C PHE A 16 -10.44 10.97 -7.63
N SER A 17 -9.75 9.85 -7.81
CA SER A 17 -8.76 9.35 -6.86
C SER A 17 -7.32 9.75 -7.17
N GLY A 18 -7.01 10.08 -8.42
CA GLY A 18 -5.64 10.27 -8.91
C GLY A 18 -4.79 8.98 -8.96
N VAL A 19 -5.41 7.81 -8.81
CA VAL A 19 -4.72 6.51 -8.71
C VAL A 19 -4.87 5.73 -10.02
N PRO A 20 -3.82 5.06 -10.54
CA PRO A 20 -3.91 4.29 -11.78
C PRO A 20 -4.92 3.13 -11.69
N ILE A 21 -5.63 2.86 -12.78
CA ILE A 21 -6.71 1.86 -12.84
C ILE A 21 -6.55 0.96 -14.03
N ARG A 22 -6.75 -0.33 -13.80
CA ARG A 22 -6.71 -1.39 -14.80
C ARG A 22 -8.02 -2.14 -14.80
N ILE A 23 -8.55 -2.38 -15.98
CA ILE A 23 -9.67 -3.28 -16.21
C ILE A 23 -9.12 -4.49 -16.94
N TYR A 24 -9.28 -5.65 -16.33
CA TYR A 24 -9.00 -6.93 -16.94
C TYR A 24 -10.32 -7.58 -17.34
N LYS A 25 -10.34 -8.26 -18.48
CA LYS A 25 -11.40 -9.16 -18.91
C LYS A 25 -10.78 -10.51 -19.22
N ASP A 26 -11.28 -11.58 -18.61
CA ASP A 26 -10.73 -12.93 -18.76
C ASP A 26 -9.21 -12.97 -18.49
N ASN A 27 -8.76 -12.26 -17.44
CA ASN A 27 -7.36 -12.09 -17.05
C ASN A 27 -6.45 -11.40 -18.09
N LYS A 28 -7.02 -10.76 -19.12
CA LYS A 28 -6.29 -9.95 -20.10
C LYS A 28 -6.59 -8.47 -19.88
N LEU A 29 -5.56 -7.63 -19.97
CA LEU A 29 -5.74 -6.18 -19.82
C LEU A 29 -6.63 -5.69 -20.96
N ALA A 30 -7.83 -5.22 -20.61
CA ALA A 30 -8.80 -4.66 -21.54
C ALA A 30 -8.70 -3.14 -21.60
N PHE A 31 -8.37 -2.50 -20.48
CA PHE A 31 -8.24 -1.05 -20.39
C PHE A 31 -7.28 -0.65 -19.27
N TYR A 32 -6.53 0.44 -19.50
CA TYR A 32 -5.64 1.05 -18.51
C TYR A 32 -5.77 2.57 -18.58
N HIS A 33 -5.87 3.21 -17.43
CA HIS A 33 -5.89 4.66 -17.33
C HIS A 33 -5.14 5.14 -16.09
N SER A 34 -4.35 6.19 -16.25
CA SER A 34 -3.49 6.75 -15.22
C SER A 34 -3.33 8.25 -15.45
N SER A 35 -3.26 9.01 -14.37
CA SER A 35 -2.98 10.45 -14.40
C SER A 35 -1.48 10.74 -14.54
N VAL A 36 -0.64 9.72 -14.29
CA VAL A 36 0.82 9.77 -14.46
C VAL A 36 1.28 8.85 -15.58
N ASN A 37 2.39 9.21 -16.22
CA ASN A 37 2.99 8.40 -17.28
C ASN A 37 4.00 7.40 -16.71
N LEU A 38 3.57 6.17 -16.47
CA LEU A 38 4.44 5.08 -16.00
C LEU A 38 5.07 4.37 -17.21
N ILE A 39 6.39 4.49 -17.36
CA ILE A 39 7.16 3.83 -18.44
C ILE A 39 7.02 2.30 -18.37
N LYS A 40 6.98 1.76 -17.15
CA LYS A 40 6.60 0.38 -16.85
C LYS A 40 5.65 0.34 -15.68
N ASP A 41 4.69 -0.57 -15.76
CA ASP A 41 3.64 -0.70 -14.76
C ASP A 41 4.10 -1.57 -13.57
N PRO A 42 4.15 -1.03 -12.34
CA PRO A 42 4.58 -1.76 -11.16
C PRO A 42 3.66 -2.93 -10.78
N ILE A 43 2.43 -3.00 -11.33
CA ILE A 43 1.57 -4.16 -11.11
C ILE A 43 2.18 -5.44 -11.68
N SER A 44 3.03 -5.34 -12.70
CA SER A 44 3.57 -6.49 -13.43
C SER A 44 4.33 -7.46 -12.52
N ILE A 45 4.98 -6.96 -11.46
CA ILE A 45 5.67 -7.76 -10.44
C ILE A 45 4.68 -8.64 -9.66
N TYR A 46 3.49 -8.11 -9.37
CA TYR A 46 2.51 -8.69 -8.46
C TYR A 46 1.26 -9.25 -9.17
N GLN A 47 1.22 -9.18 -10.50
CA GLN A 47 0.02 -9.47 -11.28
C GLN A 47 -0.50 -10.89 -11.04
N SER A 48 0.41 -11.87 -10.97
CA SER A 48 0.07 -13.27 -10.72
C SER A 48 -0.61 -13.47 -9.36
N ASP A 49 -0.18 -12.75 -8.32
CA ASP A 49 -0.75 -12.85 -6.98
C ASP A 49 -2.08 -12.10 -6.89
N ILE A 50 -2.17 -10.92 -7.49
CA ILE A 50 -3.42 -10.14 -7.60
C ILE A 50 -4.51 -10.94 -8.34
N PHE A 51 -4.13 -11.77 -9.32
CA PHE A 51 -5.08 -12.59 -10.06
C PHE A 51 -5.60 -13.80 -9.27
N LYS A 52 -4.87 -14.27 -8.26
CA LYS A 52 -5.35 -15.33 -7.34
C LYS A 52 -6.49 -14.85 -6.44
N LEU A 53 -6.61 -13.55 -6.21
CA LEU A 53 -7.69 -12.96 -5.40
C LEU A 53 -9.01 -13.04 -6.17
N SER A 54 -9.87 -14.00 -5.80
CA SER A 54 -11.14 -14.30 -6.47
C SER A 54 -12.37 -13.68 -5.82
N ASP A 55 -12.29 -13.25 -4.56
CA ASP A 55 -13.42 -12.64 -3.85
C ASP A 55 -13.87 -11.35 -4.52
N HIS A 56 -15.16 -11.00 -4.42
CA HIS A 56 -15.70 -9.81 -5.09
C HIS A 56 -14.99 -8.51 -4.71
N ILE A 57 -14.51 -8.41 -3.47
CA ILE A 57 -13.66 -7.31 -3.00
C ILE A 57 -12.39 -7.89 -2.38
N GLY A 58 -11.24 -7.33 -2.75
CA GLY A 58 -9.96 -7.63 -2.11
C GLY A 58 -9.01 -6.43 -2.15
N TYR A 59 -7.88 -6.54 -1.47
CA TYR A 59 -6.75 -5.64 -1.66
C TYR A 59 -5.45 -6.45 -1.53
N PHE A 60 -4.36 -5.90 -2.05
CA PHE A 60 -3.05 -6.53 -2.05
C PHE A 60 -2.00 -5.53 -1.57
N PHE A 61 -1.22 -5.90 -0.55
CA PHE A 61 -0.07 -5.12 -0.09
C PHE A 61 1.23 -5.60 -0.73
N THR A 62 2.07 -4.64 -1.10
CA THR A 62 3.45 -4.88 -1.51
C THR A 62 4.40 -4.88 -0.30
N ALA A 63 5.63 -5.34 -0.50
CA ALA A 63 6.66 -5.34 0.55
C ALA A 63 6.95 -3.94 1.12
N HIS A 64 6.77 -2.89 0.31
CA HIS A 64 7.01 -1.48 0.70
C HIS A 64 5.71 -0.72 1.00
N PHE A 65 4.66 -1.41 1.44
CA PHE A 65 3.40 -0.78 1.88
C PHE A 65 2.61 0.01 0.82
N SER A 66 2.98 -0.04 -0.47
CA SER A 66 1.99 0.23 -1.52
C SER A 66 0.90 -0.81 -1.43
N TYR A 67 -0.30 -0.42 -1.83
CA TYR A 67 -1.40 -1.36 -1.95
C TYR A 67 -2.23 -1.13 -3.21
N TYR A 68 -2.92 -2.20 -3.59
CA TYR A 68 -3.84 -2.26 -4.71
C TYR A 68 -5.22 -2.67 -4.18
N GLY A 69 -6.27 -2.01 -4.66
CA GLY A 69 -7.64 -2.43 -4.44
C GLY A 69 -8.14 -3.27 -5.61
N ILE A 70 -8.88 -4.33 -5.33
CA ILE A 70 -9.42 -5.28 -6.32
C ILE A 70 -10.94 -5.34 -6.18
N VAL A 71 -11.65 -5.22 -7.30
CA VAL A 71 -13.07 -5.61 -7.41
C VAL A 71 -13.23 -6.61 -8.55
N ASN A 72 -13.76 -7.79 -8.25
CA ASN A 72 -14.08 -8.82 -9.23
C ASN A 72 -15.58 -8.80 -9.53
N SER A 73 -15.96 -8.83 -10.81
CA SER A 73 -17.35 -8.90 -11.26
C SER A 73 -17.45 -9.72 -12.55
N ASN A 74 -18.02 -10.91 -12.46
CA ASN A 74 -18.11 -11.87 -13.58
C ASN A 74 -16.73 -12.11 -14.22
N GLU A 75 -16.59 -11.89 -15.53
CA GLU A 75 -15.31 -11.99 -16.24
C GLU A 75 -14.38 -10.78 -16.09
N TYR A 76 -14.82 -9.73 -15.39
CA TYR A 76 -14.07 -8.48 -15.21
C TYR A 76 -13.38 -8.41 -13.85
N LYS A 77 -12.17 -7.85 -13.83
CA LYS A 77 -11.41 -7.52 -12.63
C LYS A 77 -10.91 -6.09 -12.74
N ILE A 78 -11.32 -5.25 -11.79
CA ILE A 78 -10.86 -3.87 -11.65
C ILE A 78 -9.74 -3.86 -10.62
N VAL A 79 -8.58 -3.31 -10.99
CA VAL A 79 -7.46 -3.11 -10.07
C VAL A 79 -7.11 -1.62 -9.99
N ILE A 80 -7.16 -1.08 -8.78
CA ILE A 80 -6.91 0.32 -8.46
C ILE A 80 -5.58 0.38 -7.69
N GLY A 81 -4.57 1.03 -8.26
CA GLY A 81 -3.27 1.15 -7.62
C GLY A 81 -2.10 1.21 -8.61
N PRO A 82 -0.85 1.27 -8.13
CA PRO A 82 -0.51 1.34 -6.71
C PRO A 82 -0.97 2.66 -6.12
N THR A 83 -1.30 2.66 -4.83
CA THR A 83 -1.37 3.87 -4.00
C THR A 83 -0.88 3.54 -2.61
N ARG A 84 -0.68 4.56 -1.79
CA ARG A 84 -0.04 4.46 -0.49
C ARG A 84 -0.43 5.66 0.35
N GLN A 85 -0.43 5.47 1.66
CA GLN A 85 -0.79 6.51 2.63
C GLN A 85 0.37 7.48 2.89
N VAL A 86 1.61 7.02 2.74
CA VAL A 86 2.83 7.80 2.95
C VAL A 86 3.66 7.86 1.68
N ALA A 87 4.48 8.91 1.57
CA ALA A 87 5.36 9.13 0.43
C ALA A 87 6.51 8.12 0.36
N ASP A 88 6.99 7.90 -0.86
CA ASP A 88 8.02 6.89 -1.14
C ASP A 88 9.40 7.41 -0.76
N SER A 89 10.22 6.55 -0.16
CA SER A 89 11.64 6.82 -0.14
C SER A 89 12.23 6.61 -1.54
N THR A 90 13.17 7.47 -1.94
CA THR A 90 13.88 7.31 -3.22
C THR A 90 14.54 5.93 -3.33
N SER A 91 15.00 5.36 -2.21
CA SER A 91 15.60 4.02 -2.17
C SER A 91 14.62 2.93 -2.56
N GLU A 92 13.38 2.97 -2.07
CA GLU A 92 12.33 2.00 -2.43
C GLU A 92 11.98 2.09 -3.92
N LEU A 93 11.90 3.31 -4.46
CA LEU A 93 11.59 3.49 -5.88
C LEU A 93 12.71 3.02 -6.80
N LEU A 94 13.96 3.15 -6.37
CA LEU A 94 15.11 2.60 -7.09
C LEU A 94 15.10 1.07 -7.09
N GLU A 95 14.75 0.46 -5.95
CA GLU A 95 14.59 -1.00 -5.85
C GLU A 95 13.48 -1.49 -6.79
N LEU A 96 12.32 -0.82 -6.76
CA LEU A 96 11.19 -1.11 -7.65
C LEU A 96 11.56 -0.95 -9.13
N ALA A 97 12.28 0.11 -9.49
CA ALA A 97 12.75 0.34 -10.86
C ALA A 97 13.70 -0.77 -11.32
N CYS A 98 14.56 -1.26 -10.43
CA CYS A 98 15.45 -2.39 -10.69
C CYS A 98 14.65 -3.68 -10.93
N GLN A 99 13.67 -3.99 -10.08
CA GLN A 99 12.79 -5.16 -10.24
C GLN A 99 11.99 -5.13 -11.56
N LEU A 100 11.67 -3.94 -12.05
CA LEU A 100 10.97 -3.74 -13.33
C LEU A 100 11.91 -3.73 -14.55
N ASP A 101 13.23 -3.91 -14.37
CA ASP A 101 14.24 -3.78 -15.43
C ASP A 101 14.12 -2.44 -16.17
N ILE A 102 13.97 -1.32 -15.44
CA ILE A 102 13.92 0.02 -16.04
C ILE A 102 15.34 0.45 -16.46
N SER A 103 15.45 1.03 -17.66
CA SER A 103 16.74 1.51 -18.16
C SER A 103 17.26 2.65 -17.29
N LYS A 104 18.58 2.78 -17.15
CA LYS A 104 19.19 3.84 -16.34
C LYS A 104 18.77 5.24 -16.76
N ASP A 105 18.53 5.44 -18.05
CA ASP A 105 18.12 6.72 -18.63
C ASP A 105 16.65 7.06 -18.28
N ASP A 106 15.86 6.05 -17.90
CA ASP A 106 14.43 6.18 -17.61
C ASP A 106 14.10 6.15 -16.10
N ILE A 107 15.08 5.84 -15.23
CA ILE A 107 14.87 5.72 -13.78
C ILE A 107 14.33 7.01 -13.17
N GLU A 108 14.89 8.17 -13.54
CA GLU A 108 14.47 9.45 -12.99
C GLU A 108 13.02 9.76 -13.38
N ASN A 109 12.66 9.54 -14.65
CA ASN A 109 11.28 9.71 -15.13
C ASN A 109 10.31 8.76 -14.42
N PHE A 110 10.73 7.52 -14.15
CA PHE A 110 9.94 6.56 -13.40
C PHE A 110 9.70 7.01 -11.94
N ILE A 111 10.74 7.49 -11.26
CA ILE A 111 10.64 8.02 -9.89
C ILE A 111 9.66 9.19 -9.85
N ILE A 112 9.80 10.15 -10.76
CA ILE A 112 8.90 11.31 -10.87
C ILE A 112 7.45 10.85 -11.11
N ALA A 113 7.24 9.88 -11.99
CA ALA A 113 5.91 9.36 -12.28
C ALA A 113 5.29 8.65 -11.07
N MET A 114 6.05 7.84 -10.34
CA MET A 114 5.59 7.16 -9.12
C MET A 114 5.24 8.16 -8.02
N GLN A 115 6.08 9.17 -7.79
CA GLN A 115 5.82 10.24 -6.82
C GLN A 115 4.65 11.14 -7.20
N GLY A 116 4.30 11.20 -8.49
CA GLY A 116 3.11 11.91 -8.97
C GLY A 116 1.79 11.17 -8.75
N ILE A 117 1.81 9.91 -8.32
CA ILE A 117 0.61 9.15 -8.02
C ILE A 117 -0.01 9.71 -6.74
N ASN A 118 -1.32 9.97 -6.77
CA ASN A 118 -2.00 10.50 -5.60
C ASN A 118 -2.01 9.50 -4.44
N HIS A 119 -1.75 10.01 -3.24
CA HIS A 119 -1.80 9.27 -1.99
C HIS A 119 -3.22 9.31 -1.44
N ILE A 120 -3.91 8.17 -1.44
CA ILE A 120 -5.15 8.01 -0.69
C ILE A 120 -4.89 7.15 0.54
N SER A 121 -5.73 7.24 1.57
CA SER A 121 -5.67 6.32 2.71
C SER A 121 -6.24 4.96 2.33
N LEU A 122 -5.85 3.91 3.07
CA LEU A 122 -6.38 2.56 2.84
C LEU A 122 -7.90 2.56 3.04
N GLU A 123 -8.39 3.30 4.02
CA GLU A 123 -9.82 3.45 4.28
C GLU A 123 -10.56 4.02 3.06
N HIS A 124 -10.06 5.12 2.47
CA HIS A 124 -10.69 5.71 1.28
C HIS A 124 -10.69 4.74 0.10
N LEU A 125 -9.62 3.97 -0.09
CA LEU A 125 -9.60 2.92 -1.10
C LEU A 125 -10.66 1.85 -0.80
N MET A 126 -10.75 1.36 0.44
CA MET A 126 -11.74 0.34 0.80
C MET A 126 -13.18 0.85 0.64
N GLN A 127 -13.47 2.09 1.00
CA GLN A 127 -14.78 2.71 0.77
C GLN A 127 -15.12 2.76 -0.73
N LEU A 128 -14.13 3.12 -1.57
CA LEU A 128 -14.27 3.09 -3.02
C LEU A 128 -14.53 1.67 -3.55
N LEU A 129 -13.85 0.65 -3.01
CA LEU A 129 -14.10 -0.75 -3.38
C LEU A 129 -15.53 -1.19 -3.01
N CYS A 130 -16.02 -0.84 -1.80
CA CYS A 130 -17.41 -1.09 -1.40
C CYS A 130 -18.40 -0.46 -2.39
N PHE A 131 -18.15 0.80 -2.76
CA PHE A 131 -19.01 1.53 -3.69
C PHE A 131 -19.06 0.86 -5.07
N LEU A 132 -17.90 0.49 -5.61
CA LEU A 132 -17.83 -0.18 -6.92
C LEU A 132 -18.46 -1.57 -6.88
N ASN A 133 -18.22 -2.33 -5.82
CA ASN A 133 -18.85 -3.63 -5.66
C ASN A 133 -20.38 -3.53 -5.63
N TYR A 134 -20.93 -2.53 -4.95
CA TYR A 134 -22.38 -2.32 -4.95
C TYR A 134 -22.91 -2.03 -6.36
N ILE A 135 -22.21 -1.21 -7.16
CA ILE A 135 -22.63 -0.90 -8.53
C ILE A 135 -22.52 -2.12 -9.46
N LEU A 136 -21.47 -2.93 -9.30
CA LEU A 136 -21.13 -4.01 -10.24
C LEU A 136 -21.80 -5.34 -9.87
N ASN A 137 -21.84 -5.67 -8.58
CA ASN A 137 -22.29 -6.96 -8.06
C ASN A 137 -23.60 -6.86 -7.25
N ASN A 138 -24.11 -5.65 -7.00
CA ASN A 138 -25.33 -5.41 -6.20
C ASN A 138 -25.24 -5.95 -4.75
N GLU A 139 -24.02 -6.01 -4.22
CA GLU A 139 -23.72 -6.47 -2.86
C GLU A 139 -23.19 -5.32 -2.01
N LYS A 140 -23.68 -5.24 -0.77
CA LYS A 140 -23.29 -4.20 0.19
C LYS A 140 -22.25 -4.75 1.15
N TYR A 141 -21.09 -4.11 1.20
CA TYR A 141 -20.05 -4.37 2.17
C TYR A 141 -19.83 -3.13 3.03
N SER A 142 -19.59 -3.34 4.31
CA SER A 142 -18.97 -2.35 5.18
C SER A 142 -17.45 -2.53 5.22
N LEU A 143 -16.74 -1.53 5.71
CA LEU A 143 -15.29 -1.64 5.95
C LEU A 143 -14.97 -2.82 6.88
N GLN A 144 -15.79 -3.05 7.90
CA GLN A 144 -15.63 -4.14 8.85
C GLN A 144 -15.70 -5.51 8.15
N ASP A 145 -16.62 -5.67 7.21
CA ASP A 145 -16.76 -6.91 6.44
C ASP A 145 -15.51 -7.19 5.60
N ILE A 146 -14.90 -6.16 5.02
CA ILE A 146 -13.65 -6.28 4.25
C ILE A 146 -12.48 -6.66 5.16
N LEU A 147 -12.39 -6.07 6.35
CA LEU A 147 -11.32 -6.38 7.33
C LEU A 147 -11.44 -7.79 7.91
N ILE A 148 -12.67 -8.28 8.08
CA ILE A 148 -12.97 -9.60 8.65
C ILE A 148 -12.80 -10.70 7.60
N ASN A 149 -13.24 -10.47 6.36
CA ASN A 149 -13.16 -11.48 5.28
C ASN A 149 -11.80 -11.55 4.60
N ASN A 150 -11.06 -10.44 4.51
CA ASN A 150 -9.74 -10.52 3.88
C ASN A 150 -8.74 -11.18 4.81
N SER A 151 -7.93 -12.03 4.18
CA SER A 151 -6.65 -12.55 4.63
C SER A 151 -5.60 -11.44 4.87
N LEU A 152 -5.98 -10.29 5.45
CA LEU A 152 -5.09 -9.38 6.21
C LEU A 152 -4.09 -10.24 7.01
N GLN A 153 -4.58 -11.33 7.60
CA GLN A 153 -3.79 -12.19 8.46
C GLN A 153 -2.66 -12.99 7.80
N GLU A 154 -2.64 -13.21 6.48
CA GLU A 154 -1.58 -14.02 5.86
C GLU A 154 -0.47 -13.18 5.24
N HIS A 155 -0.80 -12.12 4.49
CA HIS A 155 0.22 -11.23 3.94
C HIS A 155 0.96 -10.40 5.00
N PHE A 156 0.31 -10.02 6.11
CA PHE A 156 1.00 -9.41 7.24
C PHE A 156 1.85 -10.40 8.06
N LYS A 157 1.72 -11.73 7.91
CA LYS A 157 2.62 -12.65 8.64
C LYS A 157 4.06 -12.60 8.11
N GLU A 158 4.26 -12.26 6.84
CA GLU A 158 5.56 -12.46 6.17
C GLU A 158 6.48 -11.22 6.21
N SER A 159 5.95 -10.00 6.39
CA SER A 159 6.76 -8.77 6.28
C SER A 159 6.75 -7.81 7.47
N MET A 160 5.78 -7.86 8.40
CA MET A 160 5.74 -6.99 9.60
C MET A 160 4.86 -7.55 10.73
N ASN A 161 5.15 -7.21 11.99
CA ASN A 161 4.25 -7.56 13.10
C ASN A 161 2.84 -6.99 12.83
N ARG A 162 1.81 -7.84 12.84
CA ARG A 162 0.40 -7.46 12.58
C ARG A 162 0.00 -6.16 13.28
N ASN A 163 0.45 -5.95 14.53
CA ASN A 163 0.12 -4.77 15.33
C ASN A 163 0.70 -3.45 14.80
N GLU A 164 1.83 -3.46 14.10
CA GLU A 164 2.47 -2.26 13.56
C GLU A 164 1.74 -1.78 12.30
N ALA A 165 1.43 -2.70 11.39
CA ALA A 165 0.64 -2.38 10.21
C ALA A 165 -0.77 -1.91 10.56
N TYR A 166 -1.47 -2.59 11.47
CA TYR A 166 -2.79 -2.13 11.92
C TYR A 166 -2.74 -0.72 12.52
N LYS A 167 -1.69 -0.39 13.29
CA LYS A 167 -1.50 0.96 13.83
C LYS A 167 -1.20 2.00 12.74
N ILE A 168 -0.40 1.66 11.73
CA ILE A 168 -0.04 2.55 10.62
C ILE A 168 -1.27 2.93 9.78
N PHE A 169 -2.17 1.97 9.52
CA PHE A 169 -3.26 2.14 8.55
C PHE A 169 -4.62 2.52 9.15
N PHE A 170 -4.88 2.23 10.44
CA PHE A 170 -6.22 2.39 11.04
C PHE A 170 -6.29 3.33 12.26
N ASN A 171 -5.15 3.83 12.78
CA ASN A 171 -5.17 4.89 13.79
C ASN A 171 -4.75 6.21 13.13
N ASP A 172 -5.62 7.22 13.21
CA ASP A 172 -5.31 8.60 12.83
C ASP A 172 -4.10 9.10 13.63
N PHE A 173 -2.96 9.32 12.96
CA PHE A 173 -1.81 9.93 13.59
C PHE A 173 -2.06 11.43 13.76
N SER A 174 -1.97 11.91 15.01
CA SER A 174 -1.57 13.29 15.25
C SER A 174 -0.08 13.42 14.93
N GLU A 175 0.35 14.50 14.28
CA GLU A 175 1.73 14.73 13.81
C GLU A 175 2.82 14.65 14.91
N HIS A 176 2.44 14.43 16.19
CA HIS A 176 3.36 14.31 17.33
C HIS A 176 3.73 12.87 17.72
N ASP A 177 3.14 11.84 17.08
CA ASP A 177 3.41 10.42 17.42
C ASP A 177 4.35 9.70 16.44
N ILE A 178 5.17 10.44 15.68
CA ILE A 178 6.29 9.88 14.92
C ILE A 178 7.51 9.77 15.85
N THR A 179 7.40 8.95 16.90
CA THR A 179 8.54 8.22 17.44
C THR A 179 8.44 6.81 16.90
N ILE A 180 8.96 6.64 15.69
CA ILE A 180 9.24 5.34 15.07
C ILE A 180 10.26 4.63 15.96
N HIS A 181 9.79 3.94 17.00
CA HIS A 181 10.60 3.02 17.76
C HIS A 181 10.74 1.74 16.95
N ASN A 182 11.66 1.73 15.97
CA ASN A 182 12.22 0.50 15.44
C ASN A 182 12.94 -0.22 16.60
N THR A 183 12.21 -1.03 17.36
CA THR A 183 12.75 -1.79 18.50
C THR A 183 13.90 -2.69 18.03
N TYR A 184 13.86 -3.16 16.78
CA TYR A 184 14.93 -3.93 16.15
C TYR A 184 16.22 -3.13 15.94
N ASP A 185 16.14 -1.89 15.46
CA ASP A 185 17.32 -1.02 15.31
C ASP A 185 17.85 -0.56 16.68
N MET A 186 16.96 -0.38 17.66
CA MET A 186 17.34 -0.08 19.04
C MET A 186 18.05 -1.26 19.71
N GLU A 187 17.54 -2.48 19.57
CA GLU A 187 18.17 -3.71 20.06
C GLU A 187 19.50 -3.98 19.34
N LYS A 188 19.57 -3.78 18.02
CA LYS A 188 20.79 -3.94 17.24
C LYS A 188 21.86 -2.90 17.62
N ASN A 189 21.45 -1.66 17.88
CA ASN A 189 22.35 -0.63 18.40
C ASN A 189 22.81 -0.92 19.83
N LEU A 190 21.91 -1.39 20.71
CA LEU A 190 22.24 -1.79 22.07
C LEU A 190 23.24 -2.96 22.07
N MET A 191 23.02 -3.97 21.23
CA MET A 191 23.93 -5.11 21.07
C MET A 191 25.28 -4.68 20.49
N ASN A 192 25.30 -3.76 19.51
CA ASN A 192 26.54 -3.18 18.99
C ASN A 192 27.31 -2.38 20.06
N MET A 193 26.61 -1.66 20.93
CA MET A 193 27.22 -0.89 22.02
C MET A 193 27.81 -1.78 23.11
N ILE A 194 27.12 -2.88 23.46
CA ILE A 194 27.61 -3.92 24.38
C ILE A 194 28.83 -4.62 23.78
N GLN A 195 28.79 -4.96 22.49
CA GLN A 195 29.88 -5.63 21.78
C GLN A 195 31.14 -4.75 21.63
N LYS A 196 30.98 -3.42 21.60
CA LYS A 196 32.08 -2.44 21.55
C LYS A 196 32.57 -1.97 22.92
N GLY A 197 31.98 -2.45 24.02
CA GLY A 197 32.43 -2.16 25.39
C GLY A 197 32.23 -0.72 25.86
N ILE A 198 31.30 0.04 25.24
CA ILE A 198 31.06 1.46 25.58
C ILE A 198 29.98 1.55 26.67
N ILE A 199 30.34 1.20 27.90
CA ILE A 199 29.41 1.09 29.03
C ILE A 199 28.95 2.47 29.56
N SER A 200 29.74 3.53 29.34
CA SER A 200 29.44 4.88 29.86
C SER A 200 28.28 5.61 29.17
N LEU A 201 27.93 5.25 27.92
CA LEU A 201 26.81 5.86 27.20
C LEU A 201 25.44 5.23 27.52
N CYS A 202 25.41 3.97 27.97
CA CYS A 202 24.16 3.29 28.39
C CYS A 202 23.47 3.97 29.58
N GLN A 203 24.23 4.61 30.48
CA GLN A 203 23.64 5.26 31.66
C GLN A 203 22.88 6.56 31.34
N ASN A 204 23.20 7.25 30.24
CA ASN A 204 22.49 8.46 29.85
C ASN A 204 21.16 8.16 29.17
N CYS A 205 21.06 7.09 28.38
CA CYS A 205 19.77 6.66 27.79
C CYS A 205 18.77 6.20 28.86
N LEU A 206 19.23 5.54 29.92
CA LEU A 206 18.37 5.13 31.05
C LEU A 206 17.91 6.30 31.92
N LYS A 207 18.67 7.41 31.99
CA LYS A 207 18.29 8.59 32.80
C LYS A 207 17.24 9.50 32.15
N ILE A 208 17.10 9.48 30.83
CA ILE A 208 16.06 10.30 30.14
C ILE A 208 14.64 9.79 30.50
N HIS A 209 14.50 8.53 30.92
CA HIS A 209 13.22 7.97 31.38
C HIS A 209 12.85 8.27 32.84
N GLN A 210 13.66 9.02 33.60
CA GLN A 210 13.28 9.43 34.97
C GLN A 210 12.58 10.80 35.05
N TYR A 211 12.49 11.56 33.95
CA TYR A 211 11.81 12.87 33.94
C TYR A 211 10.40 12.86 33.32
N SER A 212 9.85 11.69 33.01
CA SER A 212 8.42 11.53 32.66
C SER A 212 7.54 11.20 33.87
N ILE A 213 8.05 11.36 35.09
CA ILE A 213 7.27 11.26 36.33
C ILE A 213 7.65 12.45 37.22
N LEU A 214 7.22 13.66 36.86
CA LEU A 214 6.78 14.73 37.75
C LEU A 214 6.48 16.00 36.95
N VAL A 215 5.23 16.43 37.11
CA VAL A 215 4.49 17.58 36.54
C VAL A 215 3.81 17.32 35.21
#